data_AF-A0A2V6RNI4-F1
#
_entry.id   AF-A0A2V6RNI4-F1
#
_cell.length_a   1.000
_cell.length_b   1.000
_cell.length_c   1.000
_cell.angle_alpha   90.00
_cell.angle_beta   90.00
_cell.angle_gamma   90.00
#
_symmetry.space_group_name_H-M   'P 1'
#
loop_
_entity.id
_entity.type
_entity.pdbx_description
1 polymer ?
#
loop_
_entity_poly.entity_id
_entity_poly.type
_entity_poly.pdbx_seq_one_letter_code
_entity_poly.pdbx_strand_id
1 'polypeptide(L)'
;MVPIGLGVVAAVQLLAAAALYPALALAVIGTADLLGTIARNAGGLWLALVTGGVLLVAAILLLLGIFLVAPLVLCVGGVALVARLARRRGVEITGSQVLKFGVALVAVNVALALVGAWLWPWWWYTEKMATRAPLWLYPGVWDVIGGHCEGDEAPVDTLARELVEEIGVRPRAFERIAVLAEPHPAEHGEAQYHIFVVTAWGDGEPRLRGSEHTDLAWLSLEQALALPLAHPGYAELFRSTLGEMARARLKKR
;
A
#
# COMPACT_ATOMS: atom_id res chain seq x y z
N MET A 1 35.41 -23.17 -5.15
CA MET A 1 35.62 -21.71 -5.03
C MET A 1 34.64 -20.90 -5.88
N VAL A 2 34.38 -21.28 -7.13
CA VAL A 2 33.42 -20.61 -8.03
C VAL A 2 32.00 -20.48 -7.46
N PRO A 3 31.39 -21.49 -6.79
CA PRO A 3 30.02 -21.37 -6.26
C PRO A 3 29.91 -20.40 -5.09
N ILE A 4 30.93 -20.36 -4.23
CA ILE A 4 30.95 -19.50 -3.03
C ILE A 4 31.08 -18.03 -3.43
N GLY A 5 31.91 -17.72 -4.43
CA GLY A 5 32.04 -16.36 -4.96
C GLY A 5 30.75 -15.84 -5.60
N LEU A 6 30.04 -16.69 -6.35
CA LEU A 6 28.72 -16.38 -6.92
C LEU A 6 27.67 -16.13 -5.82
N GLY A 7 27.67 -16.95 -4.76
CA GLY A 7 26.76 -16.78 -3.63
C GLY A 7 26.96 -15.45 -2.88
N VAL A 8 28.22 -15.03 -2.67
CA VAL A 8 28.52 -13.76 -1.99
C VAL A 8 28.11 -12.57 -2.84
N VAL A 9 28.40 -12.58 -4.15
CA VAL A 9 27.99 -11.48 -5.04
C VAL A 9 26.46 -11.39 -5.12
N ALA A 10 25.76 -12.52 -5.28
CA ALA A 10 24.30 -12.55 -5.29
C ALA A 10 23.70 -12.07 -3.95
N ALA A 11 24.28 -12.43 -2.81
CA ALA A 11 23.82 -11.98 -1.49
C ALA A 11 23.99 -10.47 -1.31
N VAL A 12 25.12 -9.90 -1.73
CA VAL A 12 25.35 -8.44 -1.68
C VAL A 12 24.36 -7.70 -2.58
N GLN A 13 24.06 -8.25 -3.77
CA GLN A 13 23.09 -7.67 -4.69
C GLN A 13 21.66 -7.73 -4.13
N LEU A 14 21.27 -8.85 -3.51
CA LEU A 14 19.98 -8.98 -2.83
C LEU A 14 19.83 -7.98 -1.68
N LEU A 15 20.87 -7.80 -0.85
CA LEU A 15 20.87 -6.83 0.24
C LEU A 15 20.79 -5.38 -0.27
N ALA A 16 21.55 -5.06 -1.32
CA ALA A 16 21.51 -3.73 -1.94
C ALA A 16 20.14 -3.44 -2.57
N ALA A 17 19.55 -4.42 -3.26
CA ALA A 17 18.21 -4.32 -3.82
C ALA A 17 17.18 -4.12 -2.70
N ALA A 18 17.20 -4.95 -1.65
CA ALA A 18 16.28 -4.86 -0.51
C ALA A 18 16.37 -3.51 0.23
N ALA A 19 17.56 -2.91 0.32
CA ALA A 19 17.75 -1.62 0.96
C ALA A 19 17.27 -0.43 0.11
N LEU A 20 17.42 -0.52 -1.22
CA LEU A 20 17.22 0.62 -2.13
C LEU A 20 15.81 0.64 -2.76
N TYR A 21 15.14 -0.52 -2.86
CA TYR A 21 13.78 -0.65 -3.39
C TYR A 21 12.72 0.17 -2.64
N PRO A 22 12.66 0.12 -1.29
CA PRO A 22 11.64 0.85 -0.53
C PRO A 22 11.76 2.37 -0.73
N ALA A 23 12.99 2.87 -0.78
CA ALA A 23 13.26 4.30 -1.01
C ALA A 23 12.81 4.74 -2.41
N LEU A 24 13.05 3.91 -3.44
CA LEU A 24 12.62 4.20 -4.80
C LEU A 24 11.09 4.16 -4.95
N ALA A 25 10.43 3.17 -4.34
CA ALA A 25 8.97 3.05 -4.36
C ALA A 25 8.30 4.27 -3.68
N LEU A 26 8.79 4.68 -2.51
CA LEU A 26 8.31 5.89 -1.81
C LEU A 26 8.52 7.15 -2.65
N ALA A 27 9.65 7.27 -3.36
CA ALA A 27 9.90 8.40 -4.25
C ALA A 27 8.93 8.43 -5.43
N VAL A 28 8.58 7.29 -6.02
CA VAL A 28 7.61 7.17 -7.13
C VAL A 28 6.18 7.52 -6.66
N ILE A 29 5.76 7.03 -5.48
CA ILE A 29 4.43 7.33 -4.91
C ILE A 29 4.30 8.83 -4.60
N GLY A 30 5.28 9.39 -3.86
CA GLY A 30 5.25 10.80 -3.48
C GLY A 30 5.29 11.74 -4.70
N THR A 31 5.87 11.29 -5.81
CA THR A 31 5.85 12.04 -7.07
C THR A 31 4.52 11.94 -7.80
N ALA A 32 3.85 10.78 -7.82
CA ALA A 32 2.51 10.65 -8.37
C ALA A 32 1.48 11.54 -7.64
N ASP A 33 1.54 11.59 -6.30
CA ASP A 33 0.66 12.43 -5.47
C ASP A 33 0.88 13.93 -5.72
N LEU A 34 2.15 14.34 -5.82
CA LEU A 34 2.51 15.73 -6.13
C LEU A 34 1.98 16.13 -7.51
N LEU A 35 2.12 15.26 -8.51
CA LEU A 35 1.64 15.50 -9.87
C LEU A 35 0.12 15.58 -9.95
N GLY A 36 -0.58 14.69 -9.26
CA GLY A 36 -2.04 14.75 -9.16
C GLY A 36 -2.52 16.05 -8.50
N THR A 37 -1.81 16.51 -7.47
CA THR A 37 -2.10 17.77 -6.78
C THR A 37 -1.86 18.98 -7.67
N ILE A 38 -0.77 19.00 -8.44
CA ILE A 38 -0.47 20.09 -9.39
C ILE A 38 -1.48 20.09 -10.55
N ALA A 39 -1.86 18.93 -11.08
CA ALA A 39 -2.77 18.82 -12.21
C ALA A 39 -4.21 19.28 -11.90
N ARG A 40 -4.67 19.12 -10.64
CA ARG A 40 -6.00 19.56 -10.18
C ARG A 40 -6.15 21.08 -10.06
N ASN A 41 -5.05 21.83 -10.00
CA ASN A 41 -5.08 23.30 -9.91
C ASN A 41 -5.08 23.93 -11.32
N ALA A 42 -6.04 24.83 -11.59
CA ALA A 42 -6.15 25.52 -12.88
C ALA A 42 -4.87 26.33 -13.18
N GLY A 43 -4.12 25.91 -14.20
CA GLY A 43 -2.81 26.46 -14.59
C GLY A 43 -1.61 25.52 -14.35
N GLY A 44 -1.81 24.41 -13.62
CA GLY A 44 -0.75 23.49 -13.23
C GLY A 44 -0.42 22.37 -14.22
N LEU A 45 -1.25 22.13 -15.25
CA LEU A 45 -1.07 20.97 -16.15
C LEU A 45 0.31 20.93 -16.81
N TRP A 46 0.80 22.07 -17.30
CA TRP A 46 2.13 22.13 -17.94
C TRP A 46 3.26 21.86 -16.94
N LEU A 47 3.14 22.39 -15.72
CA LEU A 47 4.08 22.11 -14.64
C LEU A 47 4.05 20.63 -14.24
N ALA A 48 2.86 20.02 -14.13
CA ALA A 48 2.71 18.59 -13.88
C ALA A 48 3.36 17.75 -14.99
N LEU A 49 3.18 18.10 -16.26
CA LEU A 49 3.80 17.35 -17.36
C LEU A 49 5.33 17.44 -17.33
N VAL A 50 5.89 18.63 -17.10
CA VAL A 50 7.35 18.83 -17.02
C VAL A 50 7.93 18.14 -15.79
N THR A 51 7.36 18.37 -14.61
CA THR A 51 7.78 17.74 -13.36
C THR A 51 7.65 16.22 -13.46
N GLY A 52 6.55 15.71 -14.01
CA GLY A 52 6.32 14.28 -14.17
C GLY A 52 7.29 13.63 -15.15
N GLY A 53 7.59 14.31 -16.26
CA GLY A 53 8.62 13.88 -17.21
C GLY A 53 10.01 13.78 -16.58
N VAL A 54 10.42 14.79 -15.81
CA VAL A 54 11.73 14.79 -15.11
C VAL A 54 11.81 13.65 -14.11
N LEU A 55 10.75 13.41 -13.35
CA LEU A 55 10.69 12.36 -12.33
C LEU A 55 10.68 10.96 -12.94
N LEU A 56 9.96 10.77 -14.05
CA LEU A 56 9.98 9.53 -14.82
C LEU A 56 11.39 9.23 -15.35
N VAL A 57 12.07 10.23 -15.93
CA VAL A 57 13.45 10.08 -16.40
C VAL A 57 14.39 9.74 -15.24
N ALA A 58 14.27 10.41 -14.10
CA ALA A 58 15.06 10.11 -12.91
C ALA A 58 14.83 8.68 -12.40
N ALA A 59 13.58 8.22 -12.35
CA ALA A 59 13.23 6.85 -11.98
C ALA A 59 13.82 5.82 -12.96
N ILE A 60 13.71 6.06 -14.27
CA ILE A 60 14.32 5.22 -15.31
C ILE A 60 15.84 5.14 -15.14
N LEU A 61 16.51 6.27 -14.88
CA LEU A 61 17.96 6.31 -14.66
C LEU A 61 18.38 5.59 -13.37
N LEU A 62 17.59 5.69 -12.30
CA LEU A 62 17.79 4.93 -11.06
C LEU A 62 17.62 3.43 -11.29
N LEU A 63 16.55 3.02 -11.98
CA LEU A 63 16.33 1.62 -12.35
C LEU A 63 17.48 1.09 -13.22
N LEU A 64 17.91 1.83 -14.24
CA LEU A 64 19.09 1.49 -15.05
C LEU A 64 20.36 1.39 -14.19
N GLY A 65 20.57 2.31 -13.26
CA GLY A 65 21.70 2.29 -12.33
C GLY A 65 21.71 1.02 -11.46
N ILE A 66 20.56 0.67 -10.89
CA ILE A 66 20.40 -0.41 -9.91
C ILE A 66 20.35 -1.78 -10.58
N PHE A 67 19.62 -1.91 -11.69
CA PHE A 67 19.34 -3.21 -12.33
C PHE A 67 20.28 -3.54 -13.49
N LEU A 68 20.98 -2.54 -14.03
CA LEU A 68 21.91 -2.76 -15.15
C LEU A 68 23.35 -2.40 -14.77
N VAL A 69 23.60 -1.14 -14.37
CA VAL A 69 24.98 -0.63 -14.24
C VAL A 69 25.70 -1.23 -13.04
N ALA A 70 25.15 -1.12 -11.83
CA ALA A 70 25.79 -1.63 -10.62
C ALA A 70 26.02 -3.16 -10.66
N PRO A 71 25.06 -3.98 -11.12
CA PRO A 71 25.27 -5.41 -11.31
C PRO A 71 26.39 -5.70 -12.31
N LEU A 72 26.42 -5.00 -13.44
CA LEU A 72 27.43 -5.21 -14.49
C LEU A 72 28.83 -4.80 -14.03
N VAL A 73 28.95 -3.72 -13.25
CA VAL A 73 30.21 -3.31 -12.61
C VAL A 73 30.68 -4.37 -11.60
N LEU A 74 29.78 -4.91 -10.77
CA LEU A 74 30.10 -6.00 -9.84
C LEU A 74 30.50 -7.28 -10.58
N CYS A 75 29.87 -7.59 -11.72
CA CYS A 75 30.24 -8.71 -12.57
C CYS A 75 31.68 -8.60 -13.09
N VAL A 76 31.99 -7.46 -13.72
CA VAL A 76 33.32 -7.20 -14.29
C VAL A 76 34.38 -7.15 -13.19
N GLY A 77 34.08 -6.45 -12.08
CA GLY A 77 34.98 -6.35 -10.92
C GLY A 77 35.22 -7.70 -10.23
N GLY A 78 34.18 -8.52 -10.08
CA GLY A 78 34.27 -9.86 -9.48
C GLY A 78 35.14 -10.80 -10.31
N VAL A 79 34.97 -10.80 -11.64
CA VAL A 79 35.84 -11.56 -12.56
C VAL A 79 37.29 -11.12 -12.42
N ALA A 80 37.55 -9.81 -12.42
CA ALA A 80 38.90 -9.26 -12.28
C ALA A 80 39.55 -9.65 -10.94
N LEU A 81 38.78 -9.62 -9.85
CA LEU A 81 39.24 -10.00 -8.50
C LEU A 81 39.56 -11.49 -8.43
N VAL A 82 38.68 -12.36 -8.93
CA VAL A 82 38.89 -13.82 -8.95
C VAL A 82 40.11 -14.18 -9.78
N ALA A 83 40.27 -13.59 -10.97
CA ALA A 83 41.45 -13.77 -11.80
C ALA A 83 42.74 -13.33 -11.08
N ARG A 84 42.68 -12.20 -10.35
CA ARG A 84 43.82 -11.71 -9.55
C ARG A 84 44.16 -12.64 -8.38
N LEU A 85 43.17 -13.19 -7.68
CA LEU A 85 43.37 -14.12 -6.56
C LEU A 85 43.89 -15.48 -7.02
N ALA A 86 43.43 -15.98 -8.17
CA ALA A 86 43.91 -17.24 -8.73
C ALA A 86 45.37 -17.15 -9.19
N ARG A 87 45.75 -16.06 -9.85
CA ARG A 87 47.17 -15.78 -10.16
C ARG A 87 48.06 -15.79 -8.91
N ARG A 88 47.58 -15.20 -7.79
CA ARG A 88 48.32 -15.21 -6.52
C ARG A 88 48.48 -16.60 -5.89
N ARG A 89 47.59 -17.54 -6.21
CA ARG A 89 47.63 -18.93 -5.71
C ARG A 89 48.27 -19.92 -6.69
N GLY A 90 48.83 -19.44 -7.81
CA GLY A 90 49.42 -20.31 -8.84
C GLY A 90 48.39 -21.17 -9.57
N VAL A 91 47.10 -20.79 -9.52
CA VAL A 91 46.02 -21.52 -10.21
C VAL A 91 45.73 -20.81 -11.53
N GLU A 92 45.93 -21.50 -12.65
CA GLU A 92 45.49 -21.00 -13.96
C GLU A 92 43.98 -21.16 -14.11
N ILE A 93 43.29 -20.04 -14.34
CA ILE A 93 41.89 -20.01 -14.73
C ILE A 93 41.84 -19.89 -16.25
N THR A 94 41.20 -20.86 -16.91
CA THR A 94 40.99 -20.82 -18.37
C THR A 94 39.92 -19.79 -18.75
N GLY A 95 40.04 -19.20 -19.95
CA GLY A 95 39.03 -18.25 -20.46
C GLY A 95 37.61 -18.80 -20.47
N SER A 96 37.46 -20.12 -20.69
CA SER A 96 36.17 -20.82 -20.59
C SER A 96 35.55 -20.75 -19.18
N GLN A 97 36.37 -20.84 -18.12
CA GLN A 97 35.89 -20.75 -16.74
C GLN A 97 35.44 -19.32 -16.39
N VAL A 98 36.15 -18.30 -16.88
CA VAL A 98 35.75 -16.90 -16.73
C VAL A 98 34.43 -16.62 -17.46
N LEU A 99 34.29 -17.13 -18.69
CA LEU A 99 33.09 -16.96 -19.49
C LEU A 99 31.87 -17.62 -18.84
N LYS A 100 32.01 -18.87 -18.37
CA LYS A 100 30.94 -19.58 -17.64
C LYS A 100 30.51 -18.84 -16.38
N PHE A 101 31.47 -18.26 -15.65
CA PHE A 101 31.19 -17.45 -14.47
C PHE A 101 30.42 -16.17 -14.83
N GLY A 102 30.87 -15.43 -15.85
CA GLY A 102 30.18 -14.23 -16.33
C GLY A 102 28.75 -14.49 -16.79
N VAL A 103 28.54 -15.56 -17.57
CA VAL A 103 27.21 -15.97 -18.04
C VAL A 103 26.29 -16.34 -16.88
N ALA A 104 26.77 -17.11 -15.91
CA ALA A 104 25.99 -17.46 -14.71
C ALA A 104 25.58 -16.22 -13.92
N LEU A 105 26.48 -15.24 -13.79
CA LEU A 105 26.22 -14.02 -13.05
C LEU A 105 25.22 -13.10 -13.77
N VAL A 106 25.28 -13.02 -15.11
CA VAL A 106 24.26 -12.33 -15.92
C VAL A 106 22.90 -13.02 -15.78
N ALA A 107 22.85 -14.35 -15.83
CA ALA A 107 21.61 -15.11 -15.66
C ALA A 107 20.97 -14.89 -14.28
N VAL A 108 21.76 -14.87 -13.21
CA VAL A 108 21.28 -14.53 -11.85
C VAL A 108 20.73 -13.11 -11.81
N ASN A 109 21.42 -12.14 -12.41
CA ASN A 109 20.93 -10.75 -12.45
C ASN A 109 19.62 -10.61 -13.22
N VAL A 110 19.49 -11.26 -14.37
CA VAL A 110 18.24 -11.27 -15.13
C VAL A 110 17.12 -11.94 -14.33
N ALA A 111 17.40 -13.06 -13.66
CA ALA A 111 16.42 -13.72 -12.81
C ALA A 111 15.99 -12.82 -11.64
N LEU A 112 16.92 -12.13 -10.97
CA LEU A 112 16.61 -11.19 -9.90
C LEU A 112 15.84 -9.97 -10.40
N ALA A 113 16.14 -9.46 -11.59
CA ALA A 113 15.39 -8.36 -12.21
C ALA A 113 13.97 -8.79 -12.58
N LEU A 114 13.81 -9.99 -13.15
CA LEU A 114 12.49 -10.55 -13.47
C LEU A 114 11.69 -10.89 -12.21
N VAL A 115 12.33 -11.45 -11.18
CA VAL A 115 11.71 -11.69 -9.88
C VAL A 115 11.36 -10.37 -9.21
N GLY A 116 12.22 -9.36 -9.27
CA GLY A 116 11.91 -8.01 -8.77
C GLY A 116 10.72 -7.38 -9.51
N ALA A 117 10.68 -7.46 -10.84
CA ALA A 117 9.57 -6.96 -11.66
C ALA A 117 8.29 -7.77 -11.48
N TRP A 118 8.39 -9.08 -11.28
CA TRP A 118 7.26 -9.97 -11.04
C TRP A 118 6.75 -9.88 -9.61
N LEU A 119 7.63 -9.65 -8.63
CA LEU A 119 7.30 -9.33 -7.24
C LEU A 119 6.99 -7.85 -7.06
N TRP A 120 7.16 -6.98 -8.07
CA TRP A 120 6.82 -5.56 -7.95
C TRP A 120 5.37 -5.35 -7.47
N PRO A 121 4.38 -6.15 -7.92
CA PRO A 121 3.02 -6.15 -7.34
C PRO A 121 2.87 -6.95 -6.03
N TRP A 122 3.81 -7.83 -5.68
CA TRP A 122 3.65 -8.84 -4.61
C TRP A 122 4.51 -8.60 -3.37
N TRP A 123 5.63 -7.88 -3.48
CA TRP A 123 6.45 -7.42 -2.34
C TRP A 123 5.65 -6.44 -1.46
N TRP A 124 4.64 -5.78 -2.05
CA TRP A 124 3.72 -4.90 -1.34
C TRP A 124 2.59 -5.65 -0.61
N TYR A 125 2.38 -6.94 -0.88
CA TYR A 125 1.39 -7.76 -0.19
C TYR A 125 2.03 -8.53 0.97
N THR A 126 2.45 -7.79 1.99
CA THR A 126 2.51 -8.30 3.37
C THR A 126 1.87 -7.26 4.26
N GLU A 127 0.89 -7.69 5.04
CA GLU A 127 0.05 -6.90 5.92
C GLU A 127 0.81 -5.84 6.74
N LYS A 128 0.11 -4.70 6.94
CA LYS A 128 0.36 -3.58 7.87
C LYS A 128 1.40 -2.52 7.44
N MET A 129 0.87 -1.40 6.95
CA MET A 129 1.22 -0.08 7.47
C MET A 129 -0.06 0.73 7.74
N ALA A 130 -0.15 1.28 8.96
CA ALA A 130 -1.02 2.40 9.26
C ALA A 130 -0.25 3.70 9.01
N THR A 131 -0.84 4.63 8.25
CA THR A 131 -0.73 6.08 8.50
C THR A 131 -2.10 6.70 8.30
N ARG A 132 -2.53 7.54 9.26
CA ARG A 132 -3.38 8.66 8.87
C ARG A 132 -2.52 9.65 8.10
N ALA A 133 -2.85 9.75 6.81
CA ALA A 133 -2.35 10.57 5.69
C ALA A 133 -1.24 9.94 4.80
N PRO A 134 -1.37 9.93 3.44
CA PRO A 134 -2.52 10.14 2.55
C PRO A 134 -2.74 8.93 1.61
N LEU A 135 -2.86 7.72 2.15
CA LEU A 135 -3.29 6.52 1.40
C LEU A 135 -4.74 6.14 1.72
N TRP A 136 -5.53 7.14 2.05
CA TRP A 136 -6.96 7.02 2.28
C TRP A 136 -7.68 7.52 1.04
N LEU A 137 -8.71 6.80 0.62
CA LEU A 137 -9.58 7.21 -0.47
C LEU A 137 -10.18 8.62 -0.19
N TYR A 138 -10.23 9.07 1.09
CA TYR A 138 -10.74 10.38 1.48
C TYR A 138 -10.06 11.01 2.72
N PRO A 139 -9.00 11.84 2.59
CA PRO A 139 -8.46 12.63 3.70
C PRO A 139 -9.33 13.88 3.99
N GLY A 140 -9.50 14.23 5.26
CA GLY A 140 -10.23 15.44 5.67
C GLY A 140 -11.75 15.31 5.65
N VAL A 141 -12.26 14.09 5.60
CA VAL A 141 -13.68 13.75 5.66
C VAL A 141 -14.01 12.95 6.92
N TRP A 142 -15.30 12.81 7.21
CA TRP A 142 -15.87 11.96 8.24
C TRP A 142 -16.41 10.67 7.64
N ASP A 143 -16.11 9.55 8.30
CA ASP A 143 -16.56 8.22 7.92
C ASP A 143 -17.27 7.53 9.09
N VAL A 144 -17.96 6.43 8.82
CA VAL A 144 -18.44 5.49 9.84
C VAL A 144 -17.30 4.56 10.27
N ILE A 145 -17.43 3.97 11.46
CA ILE A 145 -16.47 2.98 11.99
C ILE A 145 -16.55 1.69 11.19
N GLY A 146 -15.41 1.15 10.76
CA GLY A 146 -15.35 -0.10 10.00
C GLY A 146 -14.11 -0.23 9.11
N GLY A 147 -13.98 -1.40 8.50
CA GLY A 147 -12.84 -1.75 7.66
C GLY A 147 -13.13 -2.93 6.74
N HIS A 148 -12.08 -3.45 6.12
CA HIS A 148 -12.18 -4.52 5.13
C HIS A 148 -12.48 -5.87 5.80
N CYS A 149 -13.22 -6.73 5.11
CA CYS A 149 -13.33 -8.13 5.52
C CYS A 149 -11.97 -8.82 5.28
N GLU A 150 -11.48 -9.56 6.27
CA GLU A 150 -10.22 -10.30 6.17
C GLU A 150 -10.48 -11.78 5.83
N GLY A 151 -9.84 -12.27 4.76
CA GLY A 151 -10.01 -13.66 4.31
C GLY A 151 -11.46 -14.02 4.00
N ASP A 152 -11.99 -15.01 4.71
CA ASP A 152 -13.37 -15.51 4.58
C ASP A 152 -14.33 -14.92 5.65
N GLU A 153 -13.95 -13.82 6.32
CA GLU A 153 -14.81 -13.15 7.30
C GLU A 153 -16.16 -12.76 6.70
N ALA A 154 -17.25 -13.10 7.40
CA ALA A 154 -18.55 -12.54 7.07
C ALA A 154 -18.61 -11.06 7.51
N PRO A 155 -19.38 -10.19 6.83
CA PRO A 155 -19.46 -8.77 7.20
C PRO A 155 -19.85 -8.48 8.66
N VAL A 156 -20.55 -9.42 9.31
CA VAL A 156 -20.92 -9.32 10.73
C VAL A 156 -19.74 -9.59 11.67
N ASP A 157 -18.81 -10.44 11.27
CA ASP A 157 -17.59 -10.74 12.02
C ASP A 157 -16.61 -9.57 11.88
N THR A 158 -16.47 -9.04 10.66
CA THR A 158 -15.75 -7.79 10.37
C THR A 158 -16.26 -6.64 11.25
N LEU A 159 -17.58 -6.40 11.30
CA LEU A 159 -18.17 -5.38 12.17
C LEU A 159 -17.73 -5.54 13.64
N ALA A 160 -17.74 -6.77 14.15
CA ALA A 160 -17.41 -7.03 15.54
C ALA A 160 -15.92 -6.86 15.83
N ARG A 161 -15.04 -7.24 14.89
CA ARG A 161 -13.59 -7.03 14.98
C ARG A 161 -13.26 -5.54 14.94
N GLU A 162 -13.75 -4.84 13.94
CA GLU A 162 -13.47 -3.40 13.72
C GLU A 162 -13.93 -2.54 14.89
N LEU A 163 -15.13 -2.77 15.44
CA LEU A 163 -15.59 -2.02 16.62
C LEU A 163 -14.70 -2.24 17.86
N VAL A 164 -14.09 -3.42 18.00
CA VAL A 164 -13.16 -3.72 19.10
C VAL A 164 -11.80 -3.05 18.85
N GLU A 165 -11.33 -3.09 17.60
CA GLU A 165 -10.02 -2.56 17.18
C GLU A 165 -10.00 -1.04 17.16
N GLU A 166 -11.01 -0.41 16.55
CA GLU A 166 -11.04 1.03 16.36
C GLU A 166 -11.51 1.78 17.61
N ILE A 167 -12.56 1.29 18.27
CA ILE A 167 -13.25 2.02 19.35
C ILE A 167 -13.41 1.24 20.67
N GLY A 168 -12.92 0.01 20.74
CA GLY A 168 -12.86 -0.76 21.99
C GLY A 168 -14.16 -1.37 22.48
N VAL A 169 -15.23 -1.41 21.68
CA VAL A 169 -16.52 -1.96 22.11
C VAL A 169 -16.93 -3.17 21.27
N ARG A 170 -17.58 -4.14 21.91
CA ARG A 170 -18.13 -5.32 21.23
C ARG A 170 -19.63 -5.13 21.00
N PRO A 171 -20.14 -5.21 19.76
CA PRO A 171 -21.56 -5.05 19.50
C PRO A 171 -22.37 -6.19 20.13
N ARG A 172 -23.55 -5.86 20.69
CA ARG A 172 -24.53 -6.80 21.27
C ARG A 172 -25.85 -6.83 20.51
N ALA A 173 -26.24 -5.71 19.90
CA ALA A 173 -27.41 -5.63 19.04
C ALA A 173 -27.12 -4.72 17.85
N PHE A 174 -27.31 -5.25 16.64
CA PHE A 174 -27.05 -4.53 15.39
C PHE A 174 -27.89 -5.10 14.25
N GLU A 175 -28.08 -4.29 13.21
CA GLU A 175 -28.84 -4.65 12.01
C GLU A 175 -28.15 -4.07 10.78
N ARG A 176 -28.10 -4.83 9.67
CA ARG A 176 -27.60 -4.31 8.40
C ARG A 176 -28.67 -3.45 7.74
N ILE A 177 -28.36 -2.18 7.51
CA ILE A 177 -29.30 -1.19 6.98
C ILE A 177 -29.09 -0.90 5.50
N ALA A 178 -27.89 -1.15 4.96
CA ALA A 178 -27.61 -0.95 3.55
C ALA A 178 -26.41 -1.78 3.06
N VAL A 179 -26.34 -1.91 1.74
CA VAL A 179 -25.10 -2.24 1.03
C VAL A 179 -24.89 -1.15 -0.01
N LEU A 180 -23.81 -0.38 0.14
CA LEU A 180 -23.46 0.69 -0.81
C LEU A 180 -22.36 0.18 -1.74
N ALA A 181 -22.42 0.57 -3.01
CA ALA A 181 -21.35 0.28 -3.96
C ALA A 181 -20.29 1.38 -3.90
N GLU A 182 -19.03 1.01 -4.17
CA GLU A 182 -17.94 1.97 -4.36
C GLU A 182 -18.32 3.06 -5.38
N PRO A 183 -18.27 4.36 -5.00
CA PRO A 183 -18.63 5.45 -5.90
C PRO A 183 -17.65 5.61 -7.07
N HIS A 184 -16.39 5.15 -6.92
CA HIS A 184 -15.36 5.24 -7.96
C HIS A 184 -14.74 3.86 -8.26
N PRO A 185 -15.50 2.90 -8.82
CA PRO A 185 -15.04 1.52 -8.94
C PRO A 185 -13.87 1.35 -9.92
N ALA A 186 -13.71 2.28 -10.87
CA ALA A 186 -12.56 2.32 -11.78
C ALA A 186 -11.25 2.68 -11.08
N GLU A 187 -11.32 3.40 -9.95
CA GLU A 187 -10.16 3.87 -9.20
C GLU A 187 -9.87 2.98 -8.00
N HIS A 188 -10.93 2.49 -7.33
CA HIS A 188 -10.83 1.80 -6.04
C HIS A 188 -11.29 0.33 -6.08
N GLY A 189 -11.70 -0.16 -7.25
CA GLY A 189 -12.23 -1.51 -7.43
C GLY A 189 -13.71 -1.63 -7.07
N GLU A 190 -14.30 -2.79 -7.35
CA GLU A 190 -15.73 -3.04 -7.12
C GLU A 190 -16.02 -3.46 -5.66
N ALA A 191 -15.79 -2.55 -4.72
CA ALA A 191 -16.08 -2.79 -3.30
C ALA A 191 -17.56 -2.63 -2.95
N GLN A 192 -18.00 -3.38 -1.93
CA GLN A 192 -19.33 -3.27 -1.33
C GLN A 192 -19.21 -2.92 0.16
N TYR A 193 -19.84 -1.82 0.54
CA TYR A 193 -19.88 -1.32 1.91
C TYR A 193 -21.14 -1.85 2.61
N HIS A 194 -20.99 -2.86 3.46
CA HIS A 194 -22.07 -3.38 4.28
C HIS A 194 -22.26 -2.48 5.53
N ILE A 195 -23.32 -1.68 5.53
CA ILE A 195 -23.55 -0.70 6.61
C ILE A 195 -24.48 -1.28 7.66
N PHE A 196 -24.09 -1.15 8.92
CA PHE A 196 -24.85 -1.60 10.08
C PHE A 196 -25.21 -0.46 11.01
N VAL A 197 -26.38 -0.55 11.64
CA VAL A 197 -26.72 0.24 12.83
C VAL A 197 -26.47 -0.59 14.07
N VAL A 198 -25.66 -0.07 15.00
CA VAL A 198 -25.42 -0.71 16.30
C VAL A 198 -26.23 0.01 17.36
N THR A 199 -27.07 -0.73 18.08
CA THR A 199 -28.00 -0.18 19.08
C THR A 199 -27.68 -0.61 20.50
N ALA A 200 -26.82 -1.61 20.67
CA ALA A 200 -26.27 -2.00 21.97
C ALA A 200 -24.86 -2.59 21.80
N TRP A 201 -24.01 -2.36 22.78
CA TRP A 201 -22.66 -2.94 22.88
C TRP A 201 -22.33 -3.34 24.32
N GLY A 202 -21.17 -3.95 24.52
CA GLY A 202 -20.67 -4.38 25.82
C GLY A 202 -20.31 -3.25 26.78
N ASP A 203 -19.86 -3.62 27.99
CA ASP A 203 -19.50 -2.66 29.03
C ASP A 203 -18.27 -1.84 28.61
N GLY A 204 -18.38 -0.52 28.62
CA GLY A 204 -17.34 0.41 28.17
C GLY A 204 -17.90 1.55 27.31
N GLU A 205 -17.12 2.63 27.19
CA GLU A 205 -17.43 3.75 26.31
C GLU A 205 -16.58 3.67 25.05
N PRO A 206 -17.15 3.89 23.85
CA PRO A 206 -16.40 3.99 22.61
C PRO A 206 -15.29 5.05 22.72
N ARG A 207 -14.05 4.64 22.45
CA ARG A 207 -12.89 5.53 22.43
C ARG A 207 -11.91 5.05 21.38
N LEU A 208 -11.35 5.98 20.61
CA LEU A 208 -10.31 5.68 19.64
C LEU A 208 -9.17 4.87 20.28
N ARG A 209 -8.85 3.71 19.69
CA ARG A 209 -7.73 2.85 20.12
C ARG A 209 -6.62 2.74 19.09
N GLY A 210 -6.86 3.20 17.86
CA GLY A 210 -5.88 3.22 16.76
C GLY A 210 -5.53 4.64 16.31
N SER A 211 -4.46 4.75 15.51
CA SER A 211 -4.08 5.99 14.81
C SER A 211 -4.86 6.19 13.51
N GLU A 212 -5.67 5.22 13.11
CA GLU A 212 -6.61 5.26 11.98
C GLU A 212 -7.79 6.17 12.22
N HIS A 213 -8.02 6.58 13.47
CA HIS A 213 -8.90 7.62 14.04
C HIS A 213 -8.19 8.93 14.45
N THR A 214 -8.60 10.15 14.09
CA THR A 214 -8.12 11.41 14.75
C THR A 214 -9.19 12.02 15.63
N ASP A 215 -10.45 11.78 15.32
CA ASP A 215 -11.57 12.28 16.09
C ASP A 215 -12.71 11.26 16.10
N LEU A 216 -13.52 11.29 17.16
CA LEU A 216 -14.69 10.45 17.38
C LEU A 216 -15.75 11.31 18.07
N ALA A 217 -16.91 11.44 17.43
CA ALA A 217 -17.97 12.29 17.94
C ALA A 217 -19.34 11.61 17.82
N TRP A 218 -20.16 11.82 18.84
CA TRP A 218 -21.60 11.63 18.74
C TRP A 218 -22.21 12.88 18.13
N LEU A 219 -22.82 12.73 16.95
CA LEU A 219 -23.36 13.84 16.18
C LEU A 219 -24.87 13.71 16.04
N SER A 220 -25.56 14.85 16.04
CA SER A 220 -26.93 14.91 15.53
C SER A 220 -26.94 14.69 14.02
N LEU A 221 -28.11 14.34 13.46
CA LEU A 221 -28.26 14.22 12.00
C LEU A 221 -27.86 15.52 11.28
N GLU A 222 -28.27 16.67 11.81
CA GLU A 222 -27.94 17.97 11.23
C GLU A 222 -26.43 18.23 11.23
N GLN A 223 -25.75 17.91 12.34
CA GLN A 223 -24.30 18.04 12.43
C GLN A 223 -23.59 17.11 11.46
N ALA A 224 -24.00 15.84 11.38
CA ALA A 224 -23.41 14.86 10.47
C ALA A 224 -23.57 15.28 9.00
N LEU A 225 -24.72 15.84 8.62
CA LEU A 225 -24.98 16.29 7.24
C LEU A 225 -24.23 17.57 6.85
N ALA A 226 -23.73 18.33 7.82
CA ALA A 226 -22.91 19.51 7.57
C ALA A 226 -21.41 19.18 7.39
N LEU A 227 -21.02 17.93 7.63
CA LEU A 227 -19.63 17.49 7.52
C LEU A 227 -19.31 17.00 6.11
N PRO A 228 -18.04 17.09 5.68
CA PRO A 228 -17.58 16.38 4.50
C PRO A 228 -17.63 14.88 4.78
N LEU A 229 -18.50 14.13 4.12
CA LEU A 229 -18.68 12.69 4.33
C LEU A 229 -17.88 11.86 3.32
N ALA A 230 -17.31 10.74 3.78
CA ALA A 230 -16.47 9.85 2.95
C ALA A 230 -17.23 9.21 1.78
N HIS A 231 -18.49 8.81 2.01
CA HIS A 231 -19.30 8.19 0.98
C HIS A 231 -20.51 9.08 0.62
N PRO A 232 -20.76 9.36 -0.69
CA PRO A 232 -21.85 10.25 -1.10
C PRO A 232 -23.25 9.74 -0.71
N GLY A 233 -23.40 8.41 -0.57
CA GLY A 233 -24.63 7.76 -0.11
C GLY A 233 -24.95 7.92 1.39
N TYR A 234 -24.01 8.38 2.23
CA TYR A 234 -24.25 8.47 3.68
C TYR A 234 -25.34 9.47 4.05
N ALA A 235 -25.40 10.62 3.36
CA ALA A 235 -26.39 11.64 3.68
C ALA A 235 -27.83 11.10 3.58
N GLU A 236 -28.13 10.36 2.51
CA GLU A 236 -29.45 9.75 2.31
C GLU A 236 -29.68 8.58 3.28
N LEU A 237 -28.64 7.77 3.52
CA LEU A 237 -28.72 6.65 4.46
C LEU A 237 -29.04 7.12 5.89
N PHE A 238 -28.40 8.19 6.35
CA PHE A 238 -28.64 8.74 7.69
C PHE A 238 -30.05 9.32 7.82
N ARG A 239 -30.54 10.03 6.79
CA ARG A 239 -31.90 10.58 6.77
C ARG A 239 -32.96 9.48 6.82
N SER A 240 -32.83 8.47 5.98
CA SER A 240 -33.77 7.34 5.90
C SER A 240 -33.79 6.54 7.20
N THR A 241 -32.62 6.11 7.68
CA THR A 241 -32.48 5.25 8.87
C THR A 241 -32.99 5.95 10.13
N LEU A 242 -32.56 7.19 10.41
CA LEU A 242 -33.01 7.90 11.61
C LEU A 242 -34.50 8.26 11.55
N GLY A 243 -35.02 8.56 10.35
CA GLY A 243 -36.45 8.76 10.14
C GLY A 243 -37.27 7.50 10.47
N GLU A 244 -36.78 6.32 10.07
CA GLU A 244 -37.41 5.03 10.38
C GLU A 244 -37.33 4.68 11.87
N MET A 245 -36.17 4.85 12.49
CA MET A 245 -35.99 4.61 13.92
C MET A 245 -36.88 5.51 14.78
N ALA A 246 -37.03 6.78 14.40
CA ALA A 246 -37.95 7.70 15.07
C ALA A 246 -39.41 7.24 14.96
N ARG A 247 -39.86 6.83 13.77
CA ARG A 247 -41.20 6.28 13.55
C ARG A 247 -41.43 4.98 14.35
N ALA A 248 -40.43 4.10 14.40
CA ALA A 248 -40.50 2.85 15.16
C ALA A 248 -40.59 3.09 16.67
N ARG A 249 -39.88 4.10 17.20
CA ARG A 249 -39.98 4.51 18.61
C ARG A 249 -41.36 5.10 18.97
N LEU A 250 -41.96 5.87 18.06
CA LEU A 250 -43.30 6.44 18.27
C LEU A 250 -44.40 5.38 18.27
N LYS A 251 -44.27 4.31 17.48
CA LYS A 251 -45.24 3.19 17.47
C LYS A 251 -45.15 2.29 18.70
N LYS A 252 -44.06 2.35 19.47
CA LYS A 252 -43.83 1.55 20.69
C LYS A 252 -44.26 2.29 21.97
N ARG A 253 -44.71 3.54 21.88
CA ARG A 253 -45.25 4.33 23.00
C ARG A 253 -46.77 4.37 22.92
#